data_AF-A0A7C1NCF1-F1
#
_entry.id   AF-A0A7C1NCF1-F1
#
_cell.length_a   1.000
_cell.length_b   1.000
_cell.length_c   1.000
_cell.angle_alpha   90.00
_cell.angle_beta   90.00
_cell.angle_gamma   90.00
#
_symmetry.space_group_name_H-M   'P 1'
#
loop_
_entity.id
_entity.type
_entity.pdbx_description
1 polymer ?
#
loop_
_entity_poly.entity_id
_entity_poly.type
_entity_poly.pdbx_seq_one_letter_code
_entity_poly.pdbx_strand_id
1 'polypeptide(L)'
;MDQLQFNTYSSMRVFSGTFITKDQASTGIFTPQYESIWYFLFFKPESGCVILTYDIHLVPFIRITSPTTSTRVLTESQLKITWVDNLNEWLKIELYKGSSYVKTLGNNIFNDGAAWITIPDSLDDGSDYKIKVTGKSTGEFDYSDPFTIIKRKITLYQPKSSDVFIPHTLRRIEWIGTGIGEDIKIDLFLNSSPILNITSQTNTSLQYFWWYVWQGSNYSKLTQSTYQIRIQDIINPKYTVFSPNFTITNEKHLSVKAPIKNAPYKAGSTMNILWSTDSPFDTVLIELYKGGVFQQKVVNARNSGSFNWTIPSSLKGASNYYISIRTTDNGTIGESPLFTIVPVIILMDFQPTLLFTSIILIAIAIGYLWWKK
;
A
#
# COMPACT_ATOMS: atom_id res chain seq x y z
N MET A 1 -26.00 74.14 28.86
CA MET A 1 -26.10 73.57 27.51
C MET A 1 -26.25 72.08 27.71
N ASP A 2 -27.39 71.51 27.31
CA ASP A 2 -27.85 70.19 27.76
C ASP A 2 -27.07 69.04 27.09
N GLN A 3 -26.62 68.07 27.90
CA GLN A 3 -25.71 66.97 27.54
C GLN A 3 -26.28 65.99 26.51
N LEU A 4 -27.59 66.01 26.29
CA LEU A 4 -28.32 65.02 25.48
C LEU A 4 -28.36 65.33 23.97
N GLN A 5 -27.89 66.50 23.51
CA GLN A 5 -28.12 66.94 22.13
C GLN A 5 -27.07 66.52 21.08
N PHE A 6 -25.92 65.95 21.46
CA PHE A 6 -24.80 65.76 20.51
C PHE A 6 -24.19 64.35 20.43
N ASN A 7 -24.69 63.38 21.21
CA ASN A 7 -24.11 62.03 21.26
C ASN A 7 -25.19 60.99 20.94
N THR A 8 -25.03 60.30 19.82
CA THR A 8 -25.91 59.21 19.41
C THR A 8 -25.23 57.87 19.64
N TYR A 9 -25.89 56.98 20.39
CA TYR A 9 -25.54 55.56 20.43
C TYR A 9 -26.13 54.88 19.20
N SER A 10 -25.30 54.22 18.40
CA SER A 10 -25.78 53.28 17.39
C SER A 10 -25.57 51.86 17.88
N SER A 11 -26.50 50.97 17.54
CA SER A 11 -26.42 49.52 17.82
C SER A 11 -25.20 48.81 17.19
N MET A 12 -24.34 49.53 16.47
CA MET A 12 -23.18 49.01 15.74
C MET A 12 -21.84 49.14 16.49
N ARG A 13 -21.84 49.27 17.83
CA ARG A 13 -20.61 49.34 18.65
C ARG A 13 -19.73 50.58 18.36
N VAL A 14 -20.30 51.61 17.74
CA VAL A 14 -19.61 52.85 17.39
C VAL A 14 -20.17 53.98 18.26
N PHE A 15 -19.33 54.56 19.11
CA PHE A 15 -19.62 55.81 19.79
C PHE A 15 -19.06 56.95 18.95
N SER A 16 -19.95 57.76 18.36
CA SER A 16 -19.58 59.03 17.72
C SER A 16 -19.96 60.17 18.65
N GLY A 17 -18.98 60.96 19.06
CA GLY A 17 -19.19 62.12 19.92
C GLY A 17 -18.70 63.41 19.28
N THR A 18 -19.39 64.51 19.55
CA THR A 18 -18.94 65.86 19.21
C THR A 18 -18.26 66.50 20.42
N PHE A 19 -16.96 66.72 20.33
CA PHE A 19 -16.12 67.42 21.31
C PHE A 19 -16.24 68.93 21.12
N ILE A 20 -16.98 69.61 21.97
CA ILE A 20 -17.09 71.07 21.94
C ILE A 20 -16.07 71.67 22.91
N THR A 21 -15.06 72.38 22.37
CA THR A 21 -14.20 73.27 23.15
C THR A 21 -14.74 74.69 23.11
N LYS A 22 -14.18 75.60 23.91
CA LYS A 22 -14.58 77.03 23.95
C LYS A 22 -14.49 77.69 22.57
N ASP A 23 -13.60 77.21 21.70
CA ASP A 23 -13.23 77.88 20.44
C ASP A 23 -13.44 77.02 19.18
N GLN A 24 -13.58 75.69 19.29
CA GLN A 24 -13.92 74.79 18.15
C GLN A 24 -14.63 73.50 18.59
N ALA A 25 -15.49 72.98 17.71
CA ALA A 25 -16.04 71.63 17.81
C ALA A 25 -15.22 70.65 16.95
N SER A 26 -14.73 69.55 17.54
CA SER A 26 -14.12 68.41 16.85
C SER A 26 -14.99 67.18 17.04
N THR A 27 -14.95 66.19 16.15
CA THR A 27 -15.70 64.93 16.30
C THR A 27 -14.74 63.76 16.33
N GLY A 28 -15.02 62.76 17.16
CA GLY A 28 -14.22 61.54 17.25
C GLY A 28 -15.08 60.31 17.41
N ILE A 29 -14.53 59.18 16.98
CA ILE A 29 -15.18 57.87 17.04
C ILE A 29 -14.38 56.98 17.99
N PHE A 30 -15.08 56.36 18.95
CA PHE A 30 -14.52 55.35 19.85
C PHE A 30 -15.27 54.02 19.70
N THR A 31 -14.52 52.92 19.70
CA THR A 31 -15.06 51.56 19.58
C THR A 31 -14.50 50.72 20.74
N PRO A 32 -15.28 50.47 21.81
CA PRO A 32 -14.87 49.59 22.90
C PRO A 32 -14.59 48.19 22.36
N GLN A 33 -13.45 47.61 22.74
CA GLN A 33 -13.00 46.31 22.19
C GLN A 33 -13.45 45.09 23.01
N TYR A 34 -13.80 45.28 24.29
CA TYR A 34 -14.18 44.21 25.21
C TYR A 34 -15.14 44.74 26.29
N GLU A 35 -15.86 43.83 26.95
CA GLU A 35 -16.72 44.16 28.09
C GLU A 35 -15.89 44.65 29.27
N SER A 36 -16.06 45.92 29.62
CA SER A 36 -15.42 46.56 30.77
C SER A 36 -16.09 47.90 31.06
N ILE A 37 -15.75 48.51 32.19
CA ILE A 37 -16.10 49.90 32.46
C ILE A 37 -15.09 50.80 31.75
N TRP A 38 -15.56 51.58 30.77
CA TRP A 38 -14.74 52.52 30.02
C TRP A 38 -15.00 53.95 30.49
N TYR A 39 -13.96 54.60 31.01
CA TYR A 39 -14.05 56.00 31.46
C TYR A 39 -13.54 56.93 30.35
N PHE A 40 -14.33 57.93 29.97
CA PHE A 40 -13.92 58.97 29.05
C PHE A 40 -13.59 60.25 29.83
N LEU A 41 -12.31 60.60 29.89
CA LEU A 41 -11.86 61.84 30.52
C LEU A 41 -11.75 62.95 29.47
N PHE A 42 -12.54 64.01 29.64
CA PHE A 42 -12.44 65.22 28.84
C PHE A 42 -11.66 66.27 29.65
N PHE A 43 -10.48 66.67 29.16
CA PHE A 43 -9.65 67.66 29.83
C PHE A 43 -9.82 69.04 29.17
N LYS A 44 -10.23 70.03 29.95
CA LYS A 44 -10.08 71.45 29.58
C LYS A 44 -9.11 72.08 30.58
N PRO A 45 -8.03 72.76 30.14
CA PRO A 45 -6.99 73.30 31.04
C PRO A 45 -7.44 74.46 31.94
N GLU A 46 -8.72 74.83 31.99
CA GLU A 46 -9.24 75.87 32.89
C GLU A 46 -10.39 75.34 33.75
N SER A 47 -10.48 75.86 34.98
CA SER A 47 -11.37 75.47 36.08
C SER A 47 -12.78 75.02 35.63
N GLY A 48 -13.17 73.79 36.02
CA GLY A 48 -14.53 73.27 35.82
C GLY A 48 -14.65 72.04 34.91
N CYS A 49 -13.74 71.05 35.02
CA CYS A 49 -13.93 69.77 34.35
C CYS A 49 -15.23 69.09 34.77
N VAL A 50 -16.08 68.76 33.80
CA VAL A 50 -17.26 67.90 33.99
C VAL A 50 -16.83 66.47 33.68
N ILE A 51 -16.95 65.57 34.66
CA ILE A 51 -16.75 64.14 34.45
C ILE A 51 -18.04 63.60 33.83
N LEU A 52 -17.93 63.07 32.63
CA LEU A 52 -18.98 62.31 31.96
C LEU A 52 -18.62 60.82 32.05
N THR A 53 -19.31 60.09 32.91
CA THR A 53 -19.17 58.63 33.00
C THR A 53 -20.25 57.98 32.15
N TYR A 54 -19.85 57.06 31.27
CA TYR A 54 -20.77 56.19 30.55
C TYR A 54 -20.51 54.75 30.99
N ASP A 55 -21.53 54.10 31.56
CA ASP A 55 -21.49 52.67 31.82
C ASP A 55 -21.95 51.91 30.58
N ILE A 56 -21.03 51.16 29.96
CA ILE A 56 -21.32 50.35 28.78
C ILE A 56 -21.45 48.90 29.24
N HIS A 57 -22.68 48.39 29.25
CA HIS A 57 -22.95 46.97 29.43
C HIS A 57 -22.96 46.29 28.06
N LEU A 58 -21.92 45.52 27.75
CA LEU A 58 -21.93 44.61 26.60
C LEU A 58 -22.40 43.25 27.10
N VAL A 59 -23.22 42.55 26.31
CA VAL A 59 -23.52 41.14 26.61
C VAL A 59 -22.27 40.32 26.26
N PRO A 60 -21.66 39.59 27.20
CA PRO A 60 -20.55 38.71 26.89
C PRO A 60 -20.98 37.66 25.88
N PHE A 61 -20.15 37.42 24.87
CA PHE A 61 -20.37 36.39 23.86
C PHE A 61 -19.04 35.78 23.45
N ILE A 62 -19.10 34.53 23.03
CA ILE A 62 -18.06 33.88 22.25
C ILE A 62 -18.72 33.16 21.09
N ARG A 63 -18.08 33.15 19.94
CA ARG A 63 -18.54 32.43 18.76
C ARG A 63 -17.37 31.73 18.08
N ILE A 64 -17.43 30.42 18.00
CA ILE A 64 -16.42 29.61 17.33
C ILE A 64 -16.62 29.73 15.81
N THR A 65 -15.53 29.95 15.09
CA THR A 65 -15.50 30.09 13.62
C THR A 65 -14.78 28.94 12.93
N SER A 66 -13.94 28.20 13.67
CA SER A 66 -13.31 26.94 13.23
C SER A 66 -13.13 26.04 14.45
N PRO A 67 -13.40 24.72 14.35
CA PRO A 67 -13.67 23.95 13.14
C PRO A 67 -15.08 24.12 12.53
N THR A 68 -15.25 23.71 11.27
CA THR A 68 -16.52 23.69 10.52
C THR A 68 -16.93 22.27 10.13
N THR A 69 -18.12 22.09 9.57
CA THR A 69 -18.60 20.81 9.01
C THR A 69 -17.69 20.17 7.96
N SER A 70 -16.91 21.00 7.26
CA SER A 70 -15.94 20.54 6.27
C SER A 70 -14.57 20.16 6.86
N THR A 71 -14.30 20.53 8.11
CA THR A 71 -13.02 20.28 8.76
C THR A 71 -12.81 18.78 8.98
N ARG A 72 -11.68 18.28 8.49
CA ARG A 72 -11.22 16.91 8.68
C ARG A 72 -9.83 16.95 9.27
N VAL A 73 -9.62 16.26 10.39
CA VAL A 73 -8.34 16.24 11.10
C VAL A 73 -7.97 14.82 11.48
N LEU A 74 -6.69 14.48 11.39
CA LEU A 74 -6.19 13.19 11.84
C LEU A 74 -5.92 13.22 13.34
N THR A 75 -6.04 12.08 14.01
CA THR A 75 -5.47 11.96 15.35
C THR A 75 -3.98 12.35 15.33
N GLU A 76 -3.51 12.94 16.43
CA GLU A 76 -2.14 13.43 16.63
C GLU A 76 -1.70 14.60 15.74
N SER A 77 -2.59 15.10 14.88
CA SER A 77 -2.34 16.34 14.15
C SER A 77 -2.81 17.57 14.93
N GLN A 78 -2.30 18.74 14.55
CA GLN A 78 -2.69 20.02 15.10
C GLN A 78 -4.01 20.49 14.48
N LEU A 79 -4.99 20.83 15.32
CA LEU A 79 -6.22 21.51 14.91
C LEU A 79 -6.13 22.99 15.31
N LYS A 80 -6.37 23.88 14.34
CA LYS A 80 -6.58 25.31 14.62
C LYS A 80 -8.04 25.57 14.97
N ILE A 81 -8.24 26.05 16.19
CA ILE A 81 -9.54 26.52 16.68
C ILE A 81 -9.49 28.05 16.60
N THR A 82 -10.53 28.67 16.05
CA THR A 82 -10.64 30.14 15.96
C THR A 82 -12.01 30.58 16.45
N TRP A 83 -12.07 31.77 17.04
CA TRP A 83 -13.30 32.31 17.59
C TRP A 83 -13.31 33.84 17.52
N VAL A 84 -14.48 34.42 17.76
CA VAL A 84 -14.70 35.86 17.91
C VAL A 84 -15.50 36.06 19.19
N ASP A 85 -15.07 36.98 20.03
CA ASP A 85 -15.67 37.25 21.34
C ASP A 85 -15.49 38.72 21.74
N ASN A 86 -16.01 39.09 22.91
CA ASN A 86 -15.76 40.37 23.58
C ASN A 86 -15.29 40.17 25.05
N LEU A 87 -14.68 39.04 25.33
CA LEU A 87 -14.27 38.58 26.65
C LEU A 87 -12.82 38.98 26.93
N ASN A 88 -12.51 39.39 28.15
CA ASN A 88 -11.14 39.63 28.60
C ASN A 88 -10.78 38.66 29.74
N GLU A 89 -10.67 37.38 29.39
CA GLU A 89 -10.47 36.30 30.36
C GLU A 89 -9.69 35.13 29.74
N TRP A 90 -9.34 34.15 30.59
CA TRP A 90 -8.78 32.88 30.13
C TRP A 90 -9.86 31.93 29.66
N LEU A 91 -9.55 31.12 28.65
CA LEU A 91 -10.48 30.16 28.07
C LEU A 91 -10.16 28.71 28.47
N LYS A 92 -11.20 27.87 28.42
CA LYS A 92 -11.13 26.42 28.49
C LYS A 92 -11.64 25.83 27.18
N ILE A 93 -10.93 24.85 26.64
CA ILE A 93 -11.29 24.15 25.39
C ILE A 93 -11.55 22.69 25.70
N GLU A 94 -12.73 22.21 25.34
CA GLU A 94 -13.21 20.84 25.57
C GLU A 94 -13.65 20.19 24.26
N LEU A 95 -13.42 18.88 24.14
CA LEU A 95 -13.86 18.06 23.04
C LEU A 95 -15.12 17.29 23.43
N TYR A 96 -16.08 17.26 22.52
CA TYR A 96 -17.32 16.48 22.61
C TYR A 96 -17.45 15.57 21.39
N LYS A 97 -18.17 14.45 21.54
CA LYS A 97 -18.65 13.58 20.46
C LYS A 97 -20.16 13.43 20.60
N GLY A 98 -20.92 13.96 19.64
CA GLY A 98 -22.35 14.17 19.82
C GLY A 98 -22.61 15.10 21.01
N SER A 99 -23.36 14.63 22.01
CA SER A 99 -23.62 15.35 23.27
C SER A 99 -22.68 14.96 24.42
N SER A 100 -21.82 13.97 24.23
CA SER A 100 -20.97 13.42 25.29
C SER A 100 -19.64 14.16 25.38
N TYR A 101 -19.27 14.56 26.59
CA TYR A 101 -17.93 15.08 26.88
C TYR A 101 -16.89 13.98 26.66
N VAL A 102 -15.81 14.34 25.97
CA VAL A 102 -14.69 13.43 25.67
C VAL A 102 -13.48 13.82 26.52
N LYS A 103 -12.98 15.05 26.38
CA LYS A 103 -11.73 15.47 27.03
C LYS A 103 -11.54 16.99 27.03
N THR A 104 -11.01 17.54 28.12
CA THR A 104 -10.44 18.90 28.14
C THR A 104 -9.12 18.91 27.37
N LEU A 105 -9.07 19.70 26.30
CA LEU A 105 -7.89 19.84 25.45
C LEU A 105 -6.99 21.01 25.88
N GLY A 106 -7.57 22.03 26.54
CA GLY A 106 -6.84 23.18 27.06
C GLY A 106 -7.55 23.79 28.26
N ASN A 107 -6.79 24.22 29.26
CA ASN A 107 -7.28 24.92 30.44
C ASN A 107 -6.33 26.08 30.73
N ASN A 108 -6.83 27.31 30.71
CA ASN A 108 -6.05 28.56 30.64
C ASN A 108 -5.43 28.82 29.26
N ILE A 109 -6.27 28.81 28.24
CA ILE A 109 -5.90 29.25 26.89
C ILE A 109 -6.04 30.77 26.82
N PHE A 110 -5.02 31.43 26.26
CA PHE A 110 -5.07 32.87 26.03
C PHE A 110 -6.22 33.22 25.09
N ASN A 111 -6.93 34.31 25.40
CA ASN A 111 -8.00 34.79 24.53
C ASN A 111 -7.48 35.79 23.49
N ASP A 112 -6.80 35.27 22.46
CA ASP A 112 -6.26 36.05 21.34
C ASP A 112 -6.90 35.69 19.98
N GLY A 113 -8.05 35.00 20.03
CA GLY A 113 -8.86 34.64 18.87
C GLY A 113 -8.47 33.32 18.18
N ALA A 114 -7.39 32.65 18.59
CA ALA A 114 -7.02 31.34 18.04
C ALA A 114 -6.20 30.46 18.98
N ALA A 115 -6.40 29.14 18.90
CA ALA A 115 -5.56 28.16 19.58
C ALA A 115 -5.22 26.98 18.68
N TRP A 116 -4.01 26.46 18.83
CA TRP A 116 -3.58 25.20 18.24
C TRP A 116 -3.64 24.10 19.29
N ILE A 117 -4.32 23.00 18.95
CA ILE A 117 -4.53 21.87 19.85
C ILE A 117 -4.16 20.56 19.14
N THR A 118 -3.40 19.71 19.82
CA THR A 118 -3.13 18.34 19.35
C THR A 118 -4.35 17.46 19.57
N ILE A 119 -4.84 16.80 18.51
CA ILE A 119 -5.92 15.81 18.63
C ILE A 119 -5.39 14.54 19.32
N PRO A 120 -6.02 14.03 20.40
CA PRO A 120 -5.57 12.81 21.06
C PRO A 120 -5.55 11.58 20.13
N ASP A 121 -4.61 10.67 20.35
CA ASP A 121 -4.40 9.46 19.55
C ASP A 121 -5.49 8.38 19.74
N SER A 122 -6.05 8.31 20.95
CA SER A 122 -7.00 7.28 21.37
C SER A 122 -8.40 7.46 20.78
N LEU A 123 -8.69 8.58 20.12
CA LEU A 123 -10.01 8.85 19.56
C LEU A 123 -10.33 7.92 18.39
N ASP A 124 -11.59 7.56 18.28
CA ASP A 124 -12.12 6.77 17.19
C ASP A 124 -12.61 7.64 16.03
N ASP A 125 -12.75 7.02 14.87
CA ASP A 125 -13.34 7.68 13.69
C ASP A 125 -14.73 8.24 14.05
N GLY A 126 -15.03 9.47 13.59
CA GLY A 126 -16.33 10.11 13.81
C GLY A 126 -16.44 11.46 13.12
N SER A 127 -17.66 11.82 12.72
CA SER A 127 -17.99 13.09 12.04
C SER A 127 -18.83 14.05 12.90
N ASP A 128 -19.06 13.66 14.14
CA ASP A 128 -19.93 14.32 15.12
C ASP A 128 -19.13 14.94 16.28
N TYR A 129 -17.83 15.15 16.10
CA TYR A 129 -16.99 15.81 17.09
C TYR A 129 -17.28 17.31 17.12
N LYS A 130 -17.29 17.91 18.32
CA LYS A 130 -17.45 19.35 18.51
C LYS A 130 -16.42 19.88 19.49
N ILE A 131 -15.97 21.11 19.25
CA ILE A 131 -15.19 21.87 20.23
C ILE A 131 -16.15 22.72 21.03
N LYS A 132 -16.00 22.74 22.35
CA LYS A 132 -16.58 23.75 23.22
C LYS A 132 -15.47 24.68 23.69
N VAL A 133 -15.68 25.99 23.57
CA VAL A 133 -14.82 27.00 24.18
C VAL A 133 -15.61 27.71 25.26
N THR A 134 -15.04 27.89 26.44
CA THR A 134 -15.73 28.47 27.61
C THR A 134 -14.84 29.50 28.30
N GLY A 135 -15.37 30.70 28.52
CA GLY A 135 -14.79 31.72 29.38
C GLY A 135 -14.74 31.25 30.85
N LYS A 136 -13.58 31.33 31.49
CA LYS A 136 -13.38 30.74 32.83
C LYS A 136 -14.00 31.55 33.97
N SER A 137 -14.15 32.85 33.80
CA SER A 137 -14.73 33.76 34.77
C SER A 137 -16.23 33.97 34.49
N THR A 138 -16.60 34.20 33.23
CA THR A 138 -18.02 34.44 32.85
C THR A 138 -18.84 33.16 32.76
N GLY A 139 -18.21 32.04 32.38
CA GLY A 139 -18.91 30.81 32.01
C GLY A 139 -19.55 30.83 30.62
N GLU A 140 -19.41 31.93 29.88
CA GLU A 140 -19.93 32.09 28.52
C GLU A 140 -19.27 31.08 27.58
N PHE A 141 -20.03 30.44 26.71
CA PHE A 141 -19.51 29.37 25.86
C PHE A 141 -20.19 29.29 24.51
N ASP A 142 -19.47 28.67 23.58
CA ASP A 142 -20.03 28.25 22.30
C ASP A 142 -19.54 26.85 21.93
N TYR A 143 -20.28 26.21 21.03
CA TYR A 143 -19.90 24.96 20.38
C TYR A 143 -19.60 25.21 18.92
N SER A 144 -18.53 24.61 18.41
CA SER A 144 -18.27 24.57 16.98
C SER A 144 -19.36 23.79 16.24
N ASP A 145 -19.42 23.99 14.94
CA ASP A 145 -20.03 23.01 14.03
C ASP A 145 -19.40 21.62 14.25
N PRO A 146 -20.14 20.52 14.01
CA PRO A 146 -19.57 19.18 14.06
C PRO A 146 -18.47 19.03 13.01
N PHE A 147 -17.38 18.33 13.31
CA PHE A 147 -16.26 18.10 12.39
C PHE A 147 -15.79 16.64 12.44
N THR A 148 -14.97 16.24 11.46
CA THR A 148 -14.48 14.86 11.35
C THR A 148 -13.11 14.68 11.96
N ILE A 149 -12.99 13.72 12.88
CA ILE A 149 -11.72 13.16 13.35
C ILE A 149 -11.53 11.78 12.71
N ILE A 150 -10.34 11.56 12.15
CA ILE A 150 -9.95 10.29 11.51
C ILE A 150 -8.75 9.72 12.28
N LYS A 151 -8.88 8.49 12.78
CA LYS A 151 -7.84 7.78 13.50
C LYS A 151 -6.75 7.33 12.53
N ARG A 152 -5.51 7.70 12.85
CA ARG A 152 -4.34 7.17 12.16
C ARG A 152 -4.23 5.66 12.36
N LYS A 153 -4.10 4.90 11.27
CA LYS A 153 -4.02 3.43 11.31
C LYS A 153 -3.46 2.83 10.03
N ILE A 154 -2.98 1.60 10.13
CA ILE A 154 -2.70 0.72 8.99
C ILE A 154 -3.74 -0.39 9.00
N THR A 155 -4.42 -0.63 7.89
CA THR A 155 -5.34 -1.77 7.73
C THR A 155 -4.80 -2.67 6.64
N LEU A 156 -4.61 -3.96 6.94
CA LEU A 156 -4.04 -4.94 6.01
C LEU A 156 -5.16 -5.82 5.45
N TYR A 157 -5.20 -5.98 4.12
CA TYR A 157 -6.23 -6.71 3.38
C TYR A 157 -5.75 -8.01 2.75
N GLN A 158 -4.45 -8.07 2.41
CA GLN A 158 -3.79 -9.28 1.91
C GLN A 158 -2.46 -9.49 2.63
N PRO A 159 -2.16 -10.72 3.10
CA PRO A 159 -2.93 -11.95 2.91
C PRO A 159 -4.16 -12.11 3.81
N LYS A 160 -5.11 -12.95 3.38
CA LYS A 160 -6.27 -13.43 4.14
C LYS A 160 -6.00 -14.77 4.83
N SER A 161 -6.84 -15.12 5.80
CA SER A 161 -6.68 -16.39 6.53
C SER A 161 -6.85 -17.65 5.70
N SER A 162 -7.62 -17.57 4.61
CA SER A 162 -7.82 -18.68 3.66
C SER A 162 -6.70 -18.84 2.64
N ASP A 163 -5.73 -17.93 2.62
CA ASP A 163 -4.72 -17.93 1.57
C ASP A 163 -3.69 -19.05 1.77
N VAL A 164 -3.42 -19.75 0.67
CA VAL A 164 -2.33 -20.72 0.55
C VAL A 164 -1.38 -20.20 -0.52
N PHE A 165 -0.22 -19.73 -0.09
CA PHE A 165 0.81 -19.22 -0.96
C PHE A 165 1.82 -20.31 -1.30
N ILE A 166 2.13 -20.37 -2.58
CA ILE A 166 3.15 -21.25 -3.11
C ILE A 166 4.46 -20.45 -3.13
N PRO A 167 5.57 -20.99 -2.60
CA PRO A 167 6.88 -20.35 -2.67
C PRO A 167 7.23 -19.93 -4.11
N HIS A 168 7.99 -18.85 -4.24
CA HIS A 168 8.51 -18.35 -5.52
C HIS A 168 7.46 -17.95 -6.55
N THR A 169 6.27 -17.67 -6.07
CA THR A 169 5.23 -17.01 -6.85
C THR A 169 5.12 -15.54 -6.42
N LEU A 170 4.70 -14.69 -7.36
CA LEU A 170 4.39 -13.29 -7.04
C LEU A 170 3.01 -13.20 -6.41
N ARG A 171 2.92 -12.50 -5.27
CA ARG A 171 1.68 -12.17 -4.57
C ARG A 171 1.67 -10.70 -4.19
N ARG A 172 0.48 -10.14 -4.01
CA ARG A 172 0.33 -8.79 -3.47
C ARG A 172 0.15 -8.86 -1.96
N ILE A 173 0.87 -7.99 -1.27
CA ILE A 173 0.54 -7.55 0.09
C ILE A 173 -0.21 -6.23 -0.10
N GLU A 174 -1.42 -6.12 0.44
CA GLU A 174 -2.31 -4.98 0.21
C GLU A 174 -2.72 -4.38 1.55
N TRP A 175 -2.66 -3.06 1.66
CA TRP A 175 -2.99 -2.32 2.88
C TRP A 175 -3.56 -0.95 2.55
N ILE A 176 -4.19 -0.32 3.54
CA ILE A 176 -4.52 1.11 3.51
C ILE A 176 -3.83 1.77 4.70
N GLY A 177 -2.98 2.75 4.40
CA GLY A 177 -2.37 3.62 5.39
C GLY A 177 -3.18 4.90 5.54
N THR A 178 -3.79 5.13 6.70
CA THR A 178 -4.54 6.35 7.00
C THR A 178 -3.69 7.26 7.89
N GLY A 179 -3.21 8.37 7.34
CA GLY A 179 -2.41 9.36 8.06
C GLY A 179 -1.03 8.88 8.51
N ILE A 180 -0.57 7.70 8.10
CA ILE A 180 0.78 7.22 8.39
C ILE A 180 1.83 7.95 7.54
N GLY A 181 3.10 7.73 7.85
CA GLY A 181 4.23 8.24 7.07
C GLY A 181 4.33 7.66 5.67
N GLU A 182 5.27 8.21 4.90
CA GLU A 182 5.46 7.85 3.49
C GLU A 182 6.05 6.45 3.32
N ASP A 183 6.76 5.94 4.32
CA ASP A 183 7.53 4.71 4.23
C ASP A 183 7.14 3.70 5.30
N ILE A 184 6.99 2.45 4.87
CA ILE A 184 6.72 1.30 5.74
C ILE A 184 7.77 0.21 5.56
N LYS A 185 7.95 -0.57 6.62
CA LYS A 185 8.70 -1.82 6.65
C LYS A 185 7.74 -3.00 6.57
N ILE A 186 8.14 -4.06 5.86
CA ILE A 186 7.37 -5.31 5.76
C ILE A 186 8.22 -6.49 6.20
N ASP A 187 7.70 -7.28 7.14
CA ASP A 187 8.38 -8.45 7.71
C ASP A 187 7.46 -9.68 7.65
N LEU A 188 8.06 -10.86 7.49
CA LEU A 188 7.40 -12.15 7.61
C LEU A 188 7.65 -12.73 9.00
N PHE A 189 6.57 -13.19 9.62
CA PHE A 189 6.57 -13.87 10.91
C PHE A 189 6.09 -15.31 10.73
N LEU A 190 6.57 -16.20 11.59
CA LEU A 190 6.08 -17.56 11.74
C LEU A 190 5.96 -17.87 13.23
N ASN A 191 4.80 -18.36 13.68
CA ASN A 191 4.52 -18.63 15.09
C ASN A 191 4.85 -17.41 15.99
N SER A 192 4.45 -16.21 15.54
CA SER A 192 4.72 -14.93 16.20
C SER A 192 6.20 -14.52 16.32
N SER A 193 7.14 -15.28 15.75
CA SER A 193 8.56 -14.90 15.67
C SER A 193 8.88 -14.28 14.32
N PRO A 194 9.60 -13.14 14.24
CA PRO A 194 10.08 -12.61 12.96
C PRO A 194 11.09 -13.57 12.35
N ILE A 195 10.90 -13.92 11.08
CA ILE A 195 11.79 -14.87 10.37
C ILE A 195 12.46 -14.27 9.14
N LEU A 196 11.88 -13.23 8.54
CA LEU A 196 12.42 -12.60 7.34
C LEU A 196 12.02 -11.13 7.28
N ASN A 197 12.97 -10.27 6.91
CA ASN A 197 12.64 -8.94 6.43
C ASN A 197 12.31 -9.03 4.93
N ILE A 198 11.05 -8.79 4.56
CA ILE A 198 10.62 -8.83 3.14
C ILE A 198 11.12 -7.57 2.43
N THR A 199 10.95 -6.41 3.08
CA THR A 199 11.60 -5.17 2.68
C THR A 199 11.85 -4.29 3.91
N SER A 200 12.98 -3.58 3.92
CA SER A 200 13.30 -2.59 4.94
C SER A 200 12.52 -1.30 4.76
N GLN A 201 12.12 -0.99 3.52
CA GLN A 201 11.41 0.22 3.16
C GLN A 201 10.63 0.07 1.85
N THR A 202 9.39 0.54 1.84
CA THR A 202 8.61 0.76 0.62
C THR A 202 7.61 1.90 0.83
N ASN A 203 7.33 2.65 -0.24
CA ASN A 203 6.47 3.82 -0.17
C ASN A 203 4.98 3.40 -0.06
N THR A 204 4.23 4.11 0.79
CA THR A 204 2.82 3.81 1.08
C THR A 204 1.84 4.26 0.00
N SER A 205 2.26 5.10 -0.96
CA SER A 205 1.40 5.70 -2.00
C SER A 205 0.66 4.67 -2.86
N LEU A 206 1.31 3.56 -3.20
CA LEU A 206 0.71 2.51 -4.02
C LEU A 206 -0.30 1.66 -3.25
N GLN A 207 -0.23 1.63 -1.91
CA GLN A 207 -1.10 0.80 -1.06
C GLN A 207 -1.01 -0.72 -1.33
N TYR A 208 0.02 -1.16 -2.05
CA TYR A 208 0.38 -2.56 -2.23
C TYR A 208 1.88 -2.75 -2.44
N PHE A 209 2.36 -3.97 -2.19
CA PHE A 209 3.73 -4.40 -2.44
C PHE A 209 3.71 -5.76 -3.16
N TRP A 210 4.48 -5.89 -4.24
CA TRP A 210 4.67 -7.17 -4.91
C TRP A 210 5.71 -7.99 -4.16
N TRP A 211 5.25 -9.03 -3.46
CA TRP A 211 6.08 -9.96 -2.73
C TRP A 211 6.34 -11.21 -3.58
N TYR A 212 7.61 -11.49 -3.83
CA TYR A 212 8.04 -12.81 -4.28
C TYR A 212 8.10 -13.75 -3.09
N VAL A 213 7.11 -14.64 -2.97
CA VAL A 213 6.88 -15.43 -1.76
C VAL A 213 8.12 -16.25 -1.43
N TRP A 214 8.78 -15.90 -0.33
CA TRP A 214 9.94 -16.60 0.20
C TRP A 214 9.92 -16.53 1.71
N GLN A 215 10.13 -17.67 2.35
CA GLN A 215 10.09 -17.84 3.79
C GLN A 215 11.48 -18.08 4.41
N GLY A 216 12.54 -18.10 3.61
CA GLY A 216 13.88 -18.50 4.04
C GLY A 216 14.12 -20.01 3.95
N SER A 217 15.38 -20.39 3.78
CA SER A 217 15.81 -21.78 3.54
C SER A 217 15.46 -22.74 4.68
N ASN A 218 15.40 -22.24 5.91
CA ASN A 218 15.12 -23.04 7.11
C ASN A 218 13.65 -23.53 7.16
N TYR A 219 12.75 -22.85 6.45
CA TYR A 219 11.31 -23.08 6.50
C TYR A 219 10.73 -23.62 5.19
N SER A 220 11.56 -23.81 4.16
CA SER A 220 11.12 -24.22 2.82
C SER A 220 10.71 -25.69 2.69
N LYS A 221 10.86 -26.49 3.76
CA LYS A 221 10.61 -27.94 3.75
C LYS A 221 9.24 -28.33 4.29
N LEU A 222 8.53 -27.44 4.97
CA LEU A 222 7.27 -27.74 5.64
C LEU A 222 6.19 -26.74 5.23
N THR A 223 4.98 -27.26 5.02
CA THR A 223 3.78 -26.42 5.02
C THR A 223 3.52 -25.92 6.44
N GLN A 224 3.32 -24.61 6.59
CA GLN A 224 2.93 -24.00 7.86
C GLN A 224 1.82 -22.98 7.61
N SER A 225 0.85 -22.94 8.51
CA SER A 225 -0.37 -22.11 8.40
C SER A 225 -0.41 -20.95 9.39
N THR A 226 0.71 -20.66 10.05
CA THR A 226 0.85 -19.64 11.10
C THR A 226 1.79 -18.50 10.66
N TYR A 227 1.92 -18.30 9.35
CA TYR A 227 2.64 -17.14 8.84
C TYR A 227 1.80 -15.89 9.01
N GLN A 228 2.47 -14.78 9.31
CA GLN A 228 1.85 -13.45 9.33
C GLN A 228 2.76 -12.45 8.63
N ILE A 229 2.14 -11.52 7.91
CA ILE A 229 2.82 -10.33 7.40
C ILE A 229 2.65 -9.24 8.44
N ARG A 230 3.75 -8.60 8.81
CA ARG A 230 3.74 -7.36 9.58
C ARG A 230 4.04 -6.18 8.69
N ILE A 231 3.21 -5.15 8.74
CA ILE A 231 3.48 -3.83 8.17
C ILE A 231 3.68 -2.85 9.31
N GLN A 232 4.75 -2.07 9.26
CA GLN A 232 5.08 -1.09 10.30
C GLN A 232 5.54 0.22 9.67
N ASP A 233 5.00 1.34 10.14
CA ASP A 233 5.49 2.67 9.78
C ASP A 233 6.93 2.89 10.28
N ILE A 234 7.80 3.41 9.43
CA ILE A 234 9.22 3.58 9.77
C ILE A 234 9.46 4.72 10.75
N ILE A 235 8.72 5.83 10.61
CA ILE A 235 8.92 7.04 11.43
C ILE A 235 8.21 6.91 12.78
N ASN A 236 7.05 6.25 12.80
CA ASN A 236 6.18 6.07 13.95
C ASN A 236 5.85 4.58 14.14
N PRO A 237 6.78 3.76 14.67
CA PRO A 237 6.66 2.30 14.73
C PRO A 237 5.46 1.75 15.51
N LYS A 238 4.77 2.60 16.29
CA LYS A 238 3.51 2.27 16.97
C LYS A 238 2.39 1.96 15.97
N TYR A 239 2.42 2.52 14.76
CA TYR A 239 1.52 2.12 13.69
C TYR A 239 2.07 0.86 13.06
N THR A 240 1.58 -0.26 13.57
CA THR A 240 1.93 -1.60 13.13
C THR A 240 0.67 -2.43 13.05
N VAL A 241 0.62 -3.31 12.05
CA VAL A 241 -0.48 -4.25 11.87
C VAL A 241 0.06 -5.60 11.42
N PHE A 242 -0.60 -6.66 11.87
CA PHE A 242 -0.35 -8.01 11.41
C PHE A 242 -1.51 -8.49 10.56
N SER A 243 -1.20 -9.26 9.52
CA SER A 243 -2.21 -10.03 8.81
C SER A 243 -2.80 -11.12 9.73
N PRO A 244 -3.97 -11.66 9.38
CA PRO A 244 -4.37 -12.98 9.84
C PRO A 244 -3.29 -14.02 9.53
N ASN A 245 -3.34 -15.15 10.23
CA ASN A 245 -2.52 -16.31 9.91
C ASN A 245 -2.87 -16.84 8.52
N PHE A 246 -1.86 -17.05 7.67
CA PHE A 246 -2.03 -17.64 6.34
C PHE A 246 -1.04 -18.80 6.15
N THR A 247 -1.24 -19.57 5.07
CA THR A 247 -0.43 -20.76 4.78
C THR A 247 0.60 -20.46 3.70
N ILE A 248 1.85 -20.88 3.93
CA ILE A 248 2.83 -21.09 2.86
C ILE A 248 3.08 -22.59 2.78
N THR A 249 2.80 -23.17 1.62
CA THR A 249 2.92 -24.61 1.38
C THR A 249 4.35 -25.02 1.02
N ASN A 250 4.71 -26.29 1.25
CA ASN A 250 5.90 -26.92 0.66
C ASN A 250 5.60 -27.64 -0.66
N GLU A 251 4.34 -27.66 -1.09
CA GLU A 251 3.93 -28.21 -2.38
C GLU A 251 4.54 -27.40 -3.52
N LYS A 252 5.02 -28.13 -4.55
CA LYS A 252 5.68 -27.58 -5.74
C LYS A 252 5.02 -28.18 -6.97
N HIS A 253 4.60 -27.35 -7.91
CA HIS A 253 4.00 -27.80 -9.16
C HIS A 253 5.01 -27.70 -10.32
N LEU A 254 5.03 -28.75 -11.15
CA LEU A 254 5.69 -28.75 -12.44
C LEU A 254 4.77 -29.42 -13.46
N SER A 255 4.48 -28.71 -14.55
CA SER A 255 3.66 -29.19 -15.66
C SER A 255 4.41 -29.05 -16.98
N VAL A 256 4.56 -30.16 -17.71
CA VAL A 256 5.16 -30.18 -19.05
C VAL A 256 4.07 -29.95 -20.08
N LYS A 257 4.18 -28.84 -20.82
CA LYS A 257 3.18 -28.36 -21.81
C LYS A 257 3.47 -28.86 -23.23
N ALA A 258 4.74 -29.07 -23.56
CA ALA A 258 5.17 -29.68 -24.82
C ALA A 258 6.36 -30.61 -24.54
N PRO A 259 6.43 -31.78 -25.19
CA PRO A 259 5.64 -32.22 -26.34
C PRO A 259 4.17 -32.60 -26.01
N ILE A 260 3.27 -32.42 -26.97
CA ILE A 260 1.85 -32.79 -26.84
C ILE A 260 1.62 -34.25 -27.24
N LYS A 261 0.49 -34.81 -26.78
CA LYS A 261 0.12 -36.21 -27.00
C LYS A 261 0.17 -36.58 -28.50
N ASN A 262 0.86 -37.67 -28.82
CA ASN A 262 1.00 -38.25 -30.16
C ASN A 262 1.66 -37.34 -31.21
N ALA A 263 2.23 -36.19 -30.85
CA ALA A 263 2.93 -35.34 -31.82
C ALA A 263 4.13 -36.08 -32.45
N PRO A 264 4.27 -36.04 -33.79
CA PRO A 264 5.42 -36.62 -34.47
C PRO A 264 6.58 -35.63 -34.51
N TYR A 265 7.76 -36.08 -34.09
CA TYR A 265 9.01 -35.34 -34.20
C TYR A 265 10.04 -36.15 -34.97
N LYS A 266 10.72 -35.53 -35.92
CA LYS A 266 11.74 -36.21 -36.73
C LYS A 266 13.05 -36.29 -35.96
N ALA A 267 13.69 -37.46 -35.89
CA ALA A 267 15.05 -37.58 -35.37
C ALA A 267 16.00 -36.64 -36.15
N GLY A 268 16.98 -36.04 -35.47
CA GLY A 268 17.84 -35.01 -36.04
C GLY A 268 17.23 -33.61 -36.12
N SER A 269 15.92 -33.43 -35.89
CA SER A 269 15.29 -32.11 -35.82
C SER A 269 15.27 -31.55 -34.40
N THR A 270 15.10 -30.22 -34.28
CA THR A 270 14.93 -29.55 -33.00
C THR A 270 13.45 -29.54 -32.60
N MET A 271 13.13 -30.02 -31.39
CA MET A 271 11.83 -29.80 -30.75
C MET A 271 11.94 -28.79 -29.61
N ASN A 272 10.87 -28.03 -29.40
CA ASN A 272 10.76 -27.16 -28.25
C ASN A 272 10.04 -27.91 -27.11
N ILE A 273 10.72 -28.02 -25.96
CA ILE A 273 10.16 -28.54 -24.72
C ILE A 273 9.67 -27.34 -23.91
N LEU A 274 8.40 -27.37 -23.50
CA LEU A 274 7.77 -26.29 -22.73
C LEU A 274 7.31 -26.81 -21.38
N TRP A 275 7.52 -26.02 -20.34
CA TRP A 275 7.02 -26.33 -19.00
C TRP A 275 6.60 -25.08 -18.23
N SER A 276 5.89 -25.30 -17.14
CA SER A 276 5.55 -24.29 -16.15
C SER A 276 5.84 -24.88 -14.78
N THR A 277 6.52 -24.12 -13.93
CA THR A 277 6.74 -24.51 -12.54
C THR A 277 6.71 -23.28 -11.65
N ASP A 278 6.29 -23.48 -10.40
CA ASP A 278 6.39 -22.52 -9.32
C ASP A 278 7.70 -22.68 -8.52
N SER A 279 8.59 -23.58 -8.95
CA SER A 279 9.79 -23.89 -8.22
C SER A 279 10.88 -22.82 -8.40
N PRO A 280 11.60 -22.44 -7.32
CA PRO A 280 12.62 -21.38 -7.35
C PRO A 280 13.84 -21.67 -8.19
N PHE A 281 14.10 -22.95 -8.46
CA PHE A 281 15.46 -23.36 -8.80
C PHE A 281 15.86 -22.83 -10.16
N ASP A 282 17.11 -22.37 -10.24
CA ASP A 282 17.66 -21.79 -11.46
C ASP A 282 17.74 -22.80 -12.60
N THR A 283 17.73 -24.10 -12.30
CA THR A 283 17.86 -25.16 -13.30
C THR A 283 16.89 -26.32 -13.10
N VAL A 284 16.55 -26.98 -14.20
CA VAL A 284 15.76 -28.21 -14.25
C VAL A 284 16.51 -29.28 -15.03
N LEU A 285 16.43 -30.51 -14.55
CA LEU A 285 16.93 -31.68 -15.25
C LEU A 285 15.85 -32.21 -16.18
N ILE A 286 16.17 -32.28 -17.48
CA ILE A 286 15.30 -32.81 -18.52
C ILE A 286 15.84 -34.17 -18.95
N GLU A 287 14.98 -35.19 -18.92
CA GLU A 287 15.31 -36.58 -19.24
C GLU A 287 14.30 -37.14 -20.24
N LEU A 288 14.80 -38.03 -21.11
CA LEU A 288 13.98 -38.73 -22.09
C LEU A 288 13.76 -40.17 -21.63
N TYR A 289 12.51 -40.59 -21.65
CA TYR A 289 12.09 -41.96 -21.34
C TYR A 289 11.33 -42.58 -22.51
N LYS A 290 11.33 -43.91 -22.57
CA LYS A 290 10.59 -44.71 -23.56
C LYS A 290 9.96 -45.92 -22.88
N GLY A 291 8.63 -46.02 -22.89
CA GLY A 291 7.93 -47.15 -22.27
C GLY A 291 8.31 -47.39 -20.80
N GLY A 292 8.56 -46.32 -20.04
CA GLY A 292 8.99 -46.37 -18.65
C GLY A 292 10.50 -46.54 -18.43
N VAL A 293 11.29 -46.74 -19.49
CA VAL A 293 12.74 -46.96 -19.39
C VAL A 293 13.49 -45.67 -19.72
N PHE A 294 14.39 -45.25 -18.83
CA PHE A 294 15.30 -44.13 -19.06
C PHE A 294 16.11 -44.35 -20.34
N GLN A 295 16.15 -43.34 -21.21
CA GLN A 295 16.91 -43.39 -22.46
C GLN A 295 18.17 -42.56 -22.37
N GLN A 296 18.02 -41.28 -22.03
CA GLN A 296 19.13 -40.36 -21.91
C GLN A 296 18.77 -39.12 -21.09
N LYS A 297 19.79 -38.52 -20.50
CA LYS A 297 19.74 -37.15 -20.01
C LYS A 297 19.74 -36.22 -21.23
N VAL A 298 18.74 -35.34 -21.33
CA VAL A 298 18.68 -34.33 -22.38
C VAL A 298 19.59 -33.16 -22.02
N VAL A 299 19.36 -32.52 -20.87
CA VAL A 299 20.11 -31.34 -20.44
C VAL A 299 19.86 -31.03 -18.96
N ASN A 300 20.74 -30.23 -18.35
CA ASN A 300 20.38 -29.42 -17.18
C ASN A 300 20.12 -27.98 -17.68
N ALA A 301 18.86 -27.63 -17.90
CA ALA A 301 18.48 -26.35 -18.51
C ALA A 301 18.23 -25.30 -17.44
N ARG A 302 18.43 -24.02 -17.78
CA ARG A 302 17.90 -22.92 -16.97
C ARG A 302 16.38 -23.07 -16.86
N ASN A 303 15.81 -22.80 -15.70
CA ASN A 303 14.36 -22.84 -15.46
C ASN A 303 13.65 -21.63 -16.11
N SER A 304 13.72 -21.53 -17.44
CA SER A 304 13.14 -20.44 -18.24
C SER A 304 11.79 -20.81 -18.88
N GLY A 305 11.20 -21.95 -18.48
CA GLY A 305 9.93 -22.46 -19.02
C GLY A 305 10.01 -23.05 -20.44
N SER A 306 11.18 -23.03 -21.07
CA SER A 306 11.38 -23.60 -22.40
C SER A 306 12.82 -24.04 -22.66
N PHE A 307 12.99 -25.07 -23.50
CA PHE A 307 14.28 -25.55 -23.98
C PHE A 307 14.16 -26.12 -25.40
N ASN A 308 15.06 -25.69 -26.30
CA ASN A 308 15.15 -26.25 -27.65
C ASN A 308 16.07 -27.47 -27.66
N TRP A 309 15.47 -28.65 -27.76
CA TRP A 309 16.19 -29.92 -27.78
C TRP A 309 16.37 -30.43 -29.22
N THR A 310 17.62 -30.58 -29.66
CA THR A 310 17.95 -31.30 -30.89
C THR A 310 17.92 -32.81 -30.64
N ILE A 311 16.93 -33.48 -31.24
CA ILE A 311 16.73 -34.92 -31.08
C ILE A 311 17.89 -35.64 -31.76
N PRO A 312 18.60 -36.56 -31.08
CA PRO A 312 19.67 -37.34 -31.71
C PRO A 312 19.19 -38.07 -32.96
N SER A 313 19.96 -38.01 -34.06
CA SER A 313 19.64 -38.72 -35.30
C SER A 313 19.70 -40.24 -35.16
N SER A 314 20.42 -40.74 -34.16
CA SER A 314 20.55 -42.17 -33.82
C SER A 314 19.34 -42.73 -33.06
N LEU A 315 18.40 -41.89 -32.63
CA LEU A 315 17.29 -42.32 -31.81
C LEU A 315 16.28 -43.12 -32.64
N LYS A 316 15.95 -44.33 -32.16
CA LYS A 316 15.05 -45.25 -32.88
C LYS A 316 13.62 -44.71 -32.91
N GLY A 317 12.91 -44.94 -34.01
CA GLY A 317 11.50 -44.60 -34.13
C GLY A 317 10.63 -45.32 -33.08
N ALA A 318 9.71 -44.59 -32.44
CA ALA A 318 8.70 -45.14 -31.54
C ALA A 318 7.66 -44.08 -31.13
N SER A 319 6.49 -44.52 -30.68
CA SER A 319 5.36 -43.66 -30.27
C SER A 319 5.19 -43.50 -28.76
N ASN A 320 6.05 -44.12 -27.95
CA ASN A 320 5.93 -44.19 -26.50
C ASN A 320 7.06 -43.45 -25.77
N TYR A 321 7.58 -42.37 -26.37
CA TYR A 321 8.52 -41.47 -25.72
C TYR A 321 7.80 -40.47 -24.83
N TYR A 322 8.41 -40.08 -23.71
CA TYR A 322 7.97 -38.94 -22.92
C TYR A 322 9.17 -38.21 -22.31
N ILE A 323 8.98 -36.92 -22.04
CA ILE A 323 9.94 -36.08 -21.33
C ILE A 323 9.57 -36.09 -19.86
N SER A 324 10.54 -36.37 -18.99
CA SER A 324 10.45 -36.12 -17.56
C SER A 324 11.29 -34.88 -17.25
N ILE A 325 10.70 -33.91 -16.57
CA ILE A 325 11.39 -32.72 -16.07
C ILE A 325 11.31 -32.75 -14.55
N ARG A 326 12.46 -32.64 -13.91
CA ARG A 326 12.54 -32.55 -12.45
C ARG A 326 13.37 -31.37 -12.02
N THR A 327 12.99 -30.77 -10.90
CA THR A 327 13.82 -29.76 -10.25
C THR A 327 15.06 -30.41 -9.65
N THR A 328 16.17 -29.67 -9.59
CA THR A 328 17.46 -30.22 -9.16
C THR A 328 17.52 -30.63 -7.68
N ASP A 329 16.59 -30.13 -6.87
CA ASP A 329 16.40 -30.57 -5.48
C ASP A 329 15.51 -31.82 -5.34
N ASN A 330 15.06 -32.39 -6.47
CA ASN A 330 14.07 -33.47 -6.55
C ASN A 330 12.72 -33.14 -5.90
N GLY A 331 12.42 -31.85 -5.68
CA GLY A 331 11.21 -31.39 -4.98
C GLY A 331 9.94 -31.47 -5.82
N THR A 332 10.04 -31.46 -7.15
CA THR A 332 8.88 -31.69 -8.04
C THR A 332 9.32 -32.31 -9.36
N ILE A 333 8.40 -33.08 -9.95
CA ILE A 333 8.59 -33.78 -11.22
C ILE A 333 7.31 -33.57 -12.04
N GLY A 334 7.46 -33.31 -13.33
CA GLY A 334 6.38 -33.32 -14.28
C GLY A 334 6.77 -34.11 -15.52
N GLU A 335 5.80 -34.82 -16.08
CA GLU A 335 6.00 -35.67 -17.25
C GLU A 335 5.11 -35.16 -18.40
N SER A 336 5.65 -35.21 -19.63
CA SER A 336 4.84 -34.96 -20.82
C SER A 336 3.91 -36.14 -21.10
N PRO A 337 2.82 -35.93 -21.85
CA PRO A 337 2.17 -37.02 -22.56
C PRO A 337 3.14 -37.78 -23.47
N LEU A 338 2.75 -39.00 -23.87
CA LEU A 338 3.50 -39.77 -24.85
C LEU A 338 3.52 -39.07 -26.22
N PHE A 339 4.68 -39.04 -26.87
CA PHE A 339 4.88 -38.49 -28.21
C PHE A 339 5.67 -39.45 -29.11
N THR A 340 5.67 -39.17 -30.42
CA THR A 340 6.29 -40.02 -31.42
C THR A 340 7.60 -39.43 -31.93
N ILE A 341 8.65 -40.24 -31.97
CA ILE A 341 9.87 -39.93 -32.71
C ILE A 341 9.88 -40.76 -33.98
N VAL A 342 10.06 -40.09 -35.12
CA VAL A 342 10.12 -40.67 -36.46
C VAL A 342 11.59 -40.74 -36.88
N PRO A 343 12.11 -41.87 -37.35
CA PRO A 343 13.52 -42.01 -37.69
C PRO A 343 13.90 -41.12 -38.90
N VAL A 344 15.19 -40.79 -39.02
CA VAL A 344 15.73 -40.24 -40.26
C VAL A 344 15.73 -41.37 -41.30
N ILE A 345 14.99 -41.18 -42.40
CA ILE A 345 15.15 -42.04 -43.57
C ILE A 345 16.52 -41.71 -44.18
N ILE A 346 17.52 -42.52 -43.86
CA ILE A 346 18.77 -42.53 -44.62
C ILE A 346 18.46 -43.34 -45.87
N LEU A 347 18.20 -42.64 -46.99
CA LEU A 347 18.33 -43.28 -48.30
C LEU A 347 19.81 -43.66 -48.40
N MET A 348 20.13 -44.94 -48.26
CA MET A 348 21.41 -45.43 -48.77
C MET A 348 21.41 -45.06 -50.25
N ASP A 349 22.35 -44.20 -50.66
CA ASP A 349 22.62 -43.97 -52.07
C ASP A 349 22.93 -45.33 -52.68
N PHE A 350 21.92 -45.91 -53.33
CA PHE A 350 22.09 -47.06 -54.17
C PHE A 350 23.11 -46.63 -55.22
N GLN A 351 24.29 -47.24 -55.26
CA GLN A 351 25.30 -46.97 -56.28
C GLN A 351 25.03 -47.91 -57.46
N PRO A 352 24.16 -47.56 -58.44
CA PRO A 352 23.83 -48.44 -59.54
C PRO A 352 25.08 -48.88 -60.31
N THR A 353 26.13 -48.05 -60.35
CA THR A 353 27.40 -48.35 -60.99
C THR A 353 28.07 -49.62 -60.43
N LEU A 354 28.01 -49.87 -59.12
CA LEU A 354 28.59 -51.08 -58.50
C LEU A 354 27.78 -52.34 -58.81
N LEU A 355 26.46 -52.19 -59.01
CA LEU A 355 25.58 -53.28 -59.42
C LEU A 355 25.75 -53.61 -60.91
N PHE A 356 25.92 -52.59 -61.75
CA PHE A 356 26.23 -52.78 -63.18
C PHE A 356 27.61 -53.41 -63.37
N THR A 357 28.65 -52.98 -62.65
CA THR A 357 29.99 -53.58 -62.79
C THR A 357 30.02 -55.03 -62.30
N SER A 358 29.32 -55.35 -61.21
CA SER A 358 29.22 -56.74 -60.73
C SER A 358 28.44 -57.65 -61.69
N ILE A 359 27.33 -57.18 -62.26
CA ILE A 359 26.59 -57.92 -63.30
C ILE A 359 27.46 -58.13 -64.56
N ILE A 360 28.18 -57.10 -65.00
CA ILE A 360 29.11 -57.20 -66.15
C ILE A 360 30.23 -58.20 -65.85
N LEU A 361 30.84 -58.15 -64.67
CA LEU A 361 31.90 -59.10 -64.27
C LEU A 361 31.37 -60.54 -64.21
N ILE A 362 30.15 -60.75 -63.70
CA ILE A 362 29.49 -62.06 -63.69
C ILE A 362 29.23 -62.54 -65.13
N ALA A 363 28.73 -61.66 -66.01
CA ALA A 363 28.49 -62.00 -67.42
C ALA A 363 29.79 -62.36 -68.16
N ILE A 364 30.88 -61.62 -67.92
CA ILE A 364 32.21 -61.92 -68.48
C ILE A 364 32.73 -63.27 -67.95
N ALA A 365 32.57 -63.54 -66.65
CA ALA A 365 32.99 -64.81 -66.06
C ALA A 365 32.19 -66.00 -66.64
N ILE A 366 30.87 -65.85 -66.81
CA ILE A 366 30.01 -66.86 -67.44
C ILE A 366 30.41 -67.06 -68.91
N GLY A 367 30.63 -65.98 -69.67
CA GLY A 367 31.09 -66.06 -71.06
C GLY A 367 32.45 -66.77 -71.19
N TYR A 368 33.38 -66.48 -70.28
CA TYR A 368 34.70 -67.15 -70.25
C TYR A 368 34.59 -68.65 -69.93
N LEU A 369 33.67 -69.02 -69.03
CA LEU A 369 33.39 -70.43 -68.70
C LEU A 369 32.77 -71.21 -69.88
N TRP A 370 31.96 -70.54 -70.72
CA TRP A 370 31.37 -71.15 -71.91
C TRP A 370 32.36 -71.28 -73.07
N TRP A 371 33.34 -70.38 -73.19
CA TRP A 371 34.37 -70.45 -74.25
C TRP A 371 35.44 -71.52 -73.99
N LYS A 372 35.57 -72.00 -72.74
CA LYS A 372 36.54 -73.05 -72.35
C LYS A 372 36.00 -74.49 -72.44
N LYS A 373 34.79 -74.70 -72.95
CA LYS A 373 34.27 -76.01 -73.37
C LYS A 373 34.27 -76.09 -74.89
#